data_AF-A0A521ZZ15-F1
#
_entry.id   AF-A0A521ZZ15-F1
#
_cell.length_a   1.000
_cell.length_b   1.000
_cell.length_c   1.000
_cell.angle_alpha   90.00
_cell.angle_beta   90.00
_cell.angle_gamma   90.00
#
_symmetry.space_group_name_H-M   'P 1'
#
loop_
_entity.id
_entity.type
_entity.pdbx_description
1 polymer ?
#
loop_
_entity_poly.entity_id
_entity_poly.type
_entity_poly.pdbx_seq_one_letter_code
_entity_poly.pdbx_strand_id
1 'polypeptide(L)'
;MQHLGPINQALPPSSPVERHEPAGPMAPLVLASPHSGAYYPLDFLAASPLEIAALRKSEDCYVDELFGDGPDFGAPLLRALYPRAYVDVNREPYELDPEMFEQPLPSFVNTTSVRVASGLGTIARIVGNRREIYRGKLSFAEAERRINGVHKPYHHALRGLVARARQHFGFCILL
;
A
#
# COMPACT_ATOMS: atom_id res chain seq x y z
N MET A 1 -5.22 -18.17 -17.29
CA MET A 1 -4.12 -18.02 -16.33
C MET A 1 -3.66 -16.57 -16.46
N GLN A 2 -3.94 -15.70 -15.49
CA GLN A 2 -3.52 -14.29 -15.58
C GLN A 2 -2.00 -14.24 -15.43
N HIS A 3 -1.30 -13.78 -16.48
CA HIS A 3 0.13 -13.45 -16.39
C HIS A 3 0.25 -12.24 -15.46
N LEU A 4 0.65 -12.48 -14.22
CA LEU A 4 1.00 -11.45 -13.26
C LEU A 4 2.45 -11.02 -13.52
N GLY A 5 2.76 -9.72 -13.39
CA GLY A 5 4.06 -9.13 -13.76
C GLY A 5 5.23 -9.68 -12.94
N PRO A 6 6.49 -9.36 -13.28
CA PRO A 6 7.64 -9.87 -12.54
C PRO A 6 7.56 -9.49 -11.05
N ILE A 7 7.83 -10.47 -10.18
CA ILE A 7 7.95 -10.24 -8.74
C ILE A 7 9.33 -9.62 -8.49
N ASN A 8 9.39 -8.51 -7.76
CA ASN A 8 10.66 -7.95 -7.34
C ASN A 8 11.02 -8.45 -5.93
N GLN A 9 11.88 -9.47 -5.84
CA GLN A 9 12.51 -9.93 -4.60
C GLN A 9 13.97 -9.41 -4.48
N ALA A 10 14.35 -8.40 -5.27
CA ALA A 10 15.68 -7.82 -5.21
C ALA A 10 15.91 -7.05 -3.89
N LEU A 11 16.99 -6.26 -3.85
CA LEU A 11 17.25 -5.32 -2.77
C LEU A 11 16.00 -4.47 -2.48
N PRO A 12 15.75 -4.12 -1.20
CA PRO A 12 14.65 -3.24 -0.85
C PRO A 12 14.73 -1.94 -1.64
N PRO A 13 13.58 -1.44 -2.15
CA PRO A 13 13.59 -0.18 -2.87
C PRO A 13 14.08 0.92 -1.92
N SER A 14 14.77 1.91 -2.47
CA SER A 14 15.30 3.05 -1.71
C SER A 14 14.19 3.94 -1.12
N SER A 15 12.96 3.77 -1.60
CA SER A 15 11.73 4.44 -1.15
C SER A 15 10.57 3.44 -1.20
N PRO A 16 9.55 3.56 -0.33
CA PRO A 16 8.34 2.73 -0.42
C PRO A 16 7.35 3.19 -1.50
N VAL A 17 7.63 4.33 -2.13
CA VAL A 17 6.83 4.91 -3.20
C VAL A 17 7.68 5.30 -4.39
N GLU A 18 7.07 5.23 -5.56
CA GLU A 18 7.58 5.77 -6.80
C GLU A 18 6.69 6.93 -7.24
N ARG A 19 7.33 8.00 -7.71
CA ARG A 19 6.65 9.21 -8.17
C ARG A 19 7.11 9.53 -9.58
N HIS A 20 6.16 9.58 -10.50
CA HIS A 20 6.39 10.06 -11.85
C HIS A 20 5.95 11.52 -11.91
N GLU A 21 6.90 12.41 -12.11
CA GLU A 21 6.63 13.84 -12.25
C GLU A 21 6.19 14.16 -13.69
N PRO A 22 5.34 15.19 -13.87
CA PRO A 22 4.93 15.60 -15.20
C PRO A 22 6.12 16.01 -16.07
N ALA A 23 6.07 15.66 -17.36
CA ALA A 23 7.08 16.09 -18.33
C ALA A 23 6.95 17.59 -18.70
N GLY A 24 5.76 18.15 -18.52
CA GLY A 24 5.42 19.55 -18.84
C GLY A 24 4.70 20.27 -17.69
N PRO A 25 3.93 21.33 -17.99
CA PRO A 25 3.13 22.03 -16.99
C PRO A 25 2.21 21.08 -16.23
N MET A 26 2.15 21.25 -14.91
CA MET A 26 1.30 20.44 -14.05
C MET A 26 -0.18 20.69 -14.35
N ALA A 27 -1.02 19.67 -14.22
CA ALA A 27 -2.48 19.78 -14.21
C ALA A 27 -3.02 19.75 -12.76
N PRO A 28 -4.25 20.22 -12.48
CA PRO A 28 -4.87 20.12 -11.15
C PRO A 28 -5.35 18.69 -10.83
N LEU A 29 -4.65 17.66 -11.31
CA LEU A 29 -4.98 16.26 -11.18
C LEU A 29 -3.77 15.50 -10.63
N VAL A 30 -3.98 14.69 -9.59
CA VAL A 30 -3.00 13.73 -9.06
C VAL A 30 -3.57 12.33 -9.26
N LEU A 31 -2.78 11.42 -9.83
CA LEU A 31 -3.12 10.02 -9.99
C LEU A 31 -2.42 9.23 -8.88
N ALA A 32 -3.17 8.37 -8.18
CA ALA A 32 -2.67 7.55 -7.09
C ALA A 32 -2.95 6.06 -7.37
N SER A 33 -1.89 5.26 -7.37
CA SER A 33 -1.96 3.80 -7.45
C SER A 33 -1.49 3.17 -6.13
N PRO A 34 -2.39 3.01 -5.13
CA PRO A 34 -2.02 2.51 -3.81
C PRO A 34 -1.75 0.99 -3.77
N HIS A 35 -2.17 0.24 -4.79
CA HIS A 35 -2.23 -1.24 -4.73
C HIS A 35 -1.47 -1.96 -5.84
N SER A 36 -0.71 -1.25 -6.69
CA SER A 36 0.11 -1.88 -7.74
C SER A 36 1.52 -2.27 -7.28
N GLY A 37 1.80 -2.20 -5.99
CA GLY A 37 3.09 -2.61 -5.42
C GLY A 37 3.30 -4.12 -5.50
N ALA A 38 4.47 -4.53 -5.98
CA ALA A 38 4.85 -5.93 -6.18
C ALA A 38 6.22 -6.28 -5.55
N TYR A 39 6.74 -5.41 -4.69
CA TYR A 39 7.93 -5.71 -3.88
C TYR A 39 7.53 -6.46 -2.61
N TYR A 40 7.86 -7.75 -2.54
CA TYR A 40 7.54 -8.60 -1.38
C TYR A 40 8.79 -8.80 -0.50
N PRO A 41 8.83 -8.24 0.71
CA PRO A 41 9.94 -8.46 1.63
C PRO A 41 10.14 -9.94 1.96
N LEU A 42 11.40 -10.37 2.05
CA LEU A 42 11.73 -11.79 2.28
C LEU A 42 11.23 -12.29 3.65
N ASP A 43 11.29 -11.45 4.67
CA ASP A 43 10.76 -11.74 6.01
C ASP A 43 9.24 -11.89 6.01
N PHE A 44 8.52 -11.07 5.23
CA PHE A 44 7.08 -11.21 5.02
C PHE A 44 6.72 -12.53 4.34
N LEU A 45 7.46 -12.92 3.31
CA LEU A 45 7.25 -14.20 2.62
C LEU A 45 7.54 -15.38 3.55
N ALA A 46 8.62 -15.32 4.32
CA ALA A 46 8.98 -16.36 5.30
C ALA A 46 7.94 -16.50 6.42
N ALA A 47 7.29 -15.40 6.83
CA ALA A 47 6.22 -15.42 7.83
C ALA A 47 4.90 -16.01 7.31
N SER A 48 4.76 -16.21 5.99
CA SER A 48 3.55 -16.70 5.36
C SER A 48 3.57 -18.21 5.10
N PRO A 49 2.44 -18.92 5.26
CA PRO A 49 2.30 -20.27 4.73
C PRO A 49 1.91 -20.28 3.25
N LEU A 50 1.65 -19.12 2.66
CA LEU A 50 1.12 -18.99 1.32
C LEU A 50 2.23 -18.80 0.30
N GLU A 51 2.11 -19.50 -0.83
CA GLU A 51 2.89 -19.20 -2.03
C GLU A 51 2.65 -17.77 -2.50
N ILE A 52 3.65 -17.14 -3.09
CA ILE A 52 3.54 -15.74 -3.53
C ILE A 52 2.34 -15.51 -4.47
N ALA A 53 2.06 -16.44 -5.38
CA ALA A 53 0.90 -16.36 -6.28
C ALA A 53 -0.44 -16.26 -5.54
N ALA A 54 -0.53 -16.74 -4.29
CA ALA A 54 -1.69 -16.55 -3.43
C ALA A 54 -1.82 -15.11 -2.94
N LEU A 55 -0.72 -14.54 -2.45
CA LEU A 55 -0.66 -13.19 -1.88
C LEU A 55 -0.98 -12.15 -2.95
N ARG A 56 -0.52 -12.38 -4.17
CA ARG A 56 -0.75 -11.53 -5.34
C ARG A 56 -2.22 -11.45 -5.79
N LYS A 57 -3.09 -12.37 -5.33
CA LYS A 57 -4.54 -12.28 -5.61
C LYS A 57 -5.22 -11.06 -4.99
N SER A 58 -4.52 -10.33 -4.12
CA SER A 58 -4.98 -9.08 -3.54
C SER A 58 -4.42 -7.83 -4.25
N GLU A 59 -3.52 -7.99 -5.22
CA GLU A 59 -2.98 -6.85 -5.98
C GLU A 59 -4.03 -6.30 -6.94
N ASP A 60 -4.08 -4.98 -7.06
CA ASP A 60 -4.75 -4.33 -8.19
C ASP A 60 -3.65 -4.12 -9.26
N CYS A 61 -3.31 -5.22 -9.94
CA CYS A 61 -2.18 -5.29 -10.86
C CYS A 61 -2.33 -4.29 -12.01
N TYR A 62 -1.22 -3.66 -12.39
CA TYR A 62 -1.10 -2.84 -13.61
C TYR A 62 -1.97 -1.58 -13.65
N VAL A 63 -2.58 -1.18 -12.54
CA VAL A 63 -3.31 0.10 -12.46
C VAL A 63 -2.35 1.28 -12.63
N ASP A 64 -1.12 1.15 -12.15
CA ASP A 64 -0.04 2.10 -12.43
C ASP A 64 0.29 2.19 -13.92
N GLU A 65 0.37 1.07 -14.64
CA GLU A 65 0.60 1.06 -16.08
C GLU A 65 -0.57 1.65 -16.86
N LEU A 66 -1.82 1.40 -16.42
CA LEU A 66 -3.02 2.00 -17.01
C LEU A 66 -3.00 3.53 -16.93
N PHE A 67 -2.42 4.08 -15.86
CA PHE A 67 -2.25 5.51 -15.65
C PHE A 67 -0.86 6.02 -16.07
N GLY A 68 -0.03 5.19 -16.70
CA GLY A 68 1.39 5.45 -16.96
C GLY A 68 1.65 6.68 -17.82
N ASP A 69 0.73 7.00 -18.72
CA ASP A 69 0.82 8.18 -19.60
C ASP A 69 0.35 9.48 -18.91
N GLY A 70 -0.25 9.40 -17.71
CA GLY A 70 -0.77 10.55 -16.97
C GLY A 70 0.23 11.71 -16.81
N PRO A 71 1.50 11.45 -16.45
CA PRO A 71 2.55 12.48 -16.36
C PRO A 71 2.79 13.24 -17.67
N ASP A 72 2.61 12.61 -18.84
CA ASP A 72 2.75 13.27 -20.14
C ASP A 72 1.64 14.31 -20.38
N PHE A 73 0.50 14.14 -19.71
CA PHE A 73 -0.62 15.09 -19.72
C PHE A 73 -0.64 16.04 -18.51
N GLY A 74 0.45 16.15 -17.76
CA GLY A 74 0.56 17.08 -16.64
C GLY A 74 0.17 16.49 -15.27
N ALA A 75 -0.35 15.27 -15.22
CA ALA A 75 -0.84 14.66 -13.98
C ALA A 75 0.23 13.79 -13.32
N PRO A 76 0.84 14.20 -12.18
CA PRO A 76 1.77 13.33 -11.47
C PRO A 76 1.10 12.02 -11.05
N LEU A 77 1.85 10.92 -11.17
CA LEU A 77 1.46 9.59 -10.72
C LEU A 77 2.27 9.19 -9.49
N LEU A 78 1.58 8.82 -8.40
CA LEU A 78 2.17 8.24 -7.21
C LEU A 78 1.80 6.76 -7.13
N ARG A 79 2.80 5.88 -7.04
CA ARG A 79 2.62 4.44 -6.94
C ARG A 79 3.21 3.92 -5.61
N ALA A 80 2.46 3.06 -4.92
CA ALA A 80 3.01 2.26 -3.82
C ALA A 80 3.84 1.10 -4.37
N LEU A 81 5.01 0.84 -3.79
CA LEU A 81 5.89 -0.26 -4.23
C LEU A 81 5.67 -1.57 -3.46
N TYR A 82 5.17 -1.46 -2.22
CA TYR A 82 4.81 -2.61 -1.39
C TYR A 82 3.38 -3.07 -1.68
N PRO A 83 3.10 -4.38 -1.65
CA PRO A 83 1.76 -4.91 -1.91
C PRO A 83 0.83 -4.57 -0.73
N ARG A 84 -0.46 -4.39 -1.03
CA ARG A 84 -1.47 -4.14 0.02
C ARG A 84 -1.59 -5.28 1.04
N ALA A 85 -1.20 -6.50 0.66
CA ALA A 85 -1.10 -7.65 1.58
C ALA A 85 -0.05 -7.44 2.69
N TYR A 86 0.98 -6.63 2.43
CA TYR A 86 2.00 -6.25 3.41
C TYR A 86 1.54 -5.06 4.25
N VAL A 87 1.13 -3.97 3.56
CA VAL A 87 0.53 -2.75 4.14
C VAL A 87 -0.47 -2.17 3.15
N ASP A 88 -1.74 -2.09 3.52
CA ASP A 88 -2.76 -1.40 2.72
C ASP A 88 -2.69 0.11 3.00
N VAL A 89 -2.10 0.87 2.08
CA VAL A 89 -1.97 2.32 2.20
C VAL A 89 -3.29 3.07 1.94
N ASN A 90 -4.35 2.39 1.50
CA ASN A 90 -5.69 2.93 1.31
C ASN A 90 -6.61 2.68 2.52
N ARG A 91 -6.00 2.45 3.69
CA ARG A 91 -6.66 2.28 5.00
C ARG A 91 -6.15 3.29 6.01
N GLU A 92 -6.87 3.42 7.12
CA GLU A 92 -6.42 4.20 8.27
C GLU A 92 -5.18 3.52 8.89
N PRO A 93 -4.07 4.25 9.18
CA PRO A 93 -2.78 3.65 9.53
C PRO A 93 -2.82 2.62 10.66
N TYR A 94 -3.66 2.82 11.68
CA TYR A 94 -3.76 1.91 12.83
C TYR A 94 -5.13 1.23 12.90
N GLU A 95 -5.72 0.89 11.75
CA GLU A 95 -6.88 -0.01 11.67
C GLU A 95 -6.38 -1.47 11.65
N LEU A 96 -6.30 -2.10 12.83
CA LEU A 96 -5.62 -3.39 13.04
C LEU A 96 -6.50 -4.42 13.76
N ASP A 97 -6.37 -5.68 13.37
CA ASP A 97 -7.06 -6.82 14.01
C ASP A 97 -6.29 -7.30 15.25
N PRO A 98 -6.86 -7.20 16.48
CA PRO A 98 -6.17 -7.58 17.70
C PRO A 98 -5.81 -9.08 17.77
N GLU A 99 -6.53 -9.95 17.05
CA GLU A 99 -6.23 -11.38 17.05
C GLU A 99 -4.90 -11.70 16.34
N MET A 100 -4.43 -10.79 15.47
CA MET A 100 -3.16 -10.94 14.77
C MET A 100 -1.94 -10.67 15.65
N PHE A 101 -2.11 -10.10 16.85
CA PHE A 101 -0.99 -9.60 17.65
C PHE A 101 -0.75 -10.41 18.92
N GLU A 102 0.52 -10.55 19.28
CA GLU A 102 0.98 -11.21 20.51
C GLU A 102 0.62 -10.38 21.76
N GLN A 103 0.82 -9.07 21.66
CA GLN A 103 0.56 -8.12 22.73
C GLN A 103 -0.82 -7.45 22.54
N PRO A 104 -1.47 -7.02 23.64
CA PRO A 104 -2.59 -6.09 23.54
C PRO A 104 -2.20 -4.84 22.73
N LEU A 105 -3.08 -4.42 21.83
CA LEU A 105 -2.86 -3.23 21.01
C LEU A 105 -3.03 -1.95 21.84
N PRO A 106 -2.26 -0.88 21.57
CA PRO A 106 -2.46 0.41 22.21
C PRO A 106 -3.89 0.95 22.03
N SER A 107 -4.36 1.77 22.97
CA SER A 107 -5.74 2.27 22.99
C SER A 107 -6.13 3.17 21.82
N PHE A 108 -5.15 3.71 21.09
CA PHE A 108 -5.39 4.53 19.89
C PHE A 108 -5.62 3.70 18.62
N VAL A 109 -5.39 2.39 18.67
CA VAL A 109 -5.54 1.50 17.52
C VAL A 109 -7.04 1.23 17.31
N ASN A 110 -7.51 1.44 16.09
CA ASN A 110 -8.88 1.18 15.71
C ASN A 110 -9.07 -0.32 15.42
N THR A 111 -9.72 -1.02 16.35
CA THR A 111 -9.95 -2.46 16.28
C THR A 111 -11.39 -2.85 15.97
N THR A 112 -12.29 -1.88 15.78
CA THR A 112 -13.76 -2.10 15.75
C THR A 112 -14.38 -1.96 14.37
N SER A 113 -13.58 -1.67 13.34
CA SER A 113 -14.11 -1.46 12.01
C SER A 113 -14.61 -2.77 11.35
N VAL A 114 -15.56 -2.62 10.43
CA VAL A 114 -16.06 -3.76 9.62
C VAL A 114 -14.92 -4.42 8.82
N ARG A 115 -13.89 -3.65 8.45
CA ARG A 115 -12.72 -4.15 7.71
C ARG A 115 -11.82 -5.00 8.61
N VAL A 116 -11.59 -4.55 9.85
CA VAL A 116 -10.91 -5.37 10.88
C VAL A 116 -11.65 -6.69 11.09
N ALA A 117 -12.97 -6.64 11.31
CA ALA A 117 -13.78 -7.84 11.49
C ALA A 117 -13.74 -8.79 10.26
N SER A 118 -13.46 -8.25 9.07
CA SER A 118 -13.31 -9.00 7.83
C SER A 118 -11.87 -9.45 7.53
N GLY A 119 -10.90 -9.14 8.40
CA GLY A 119 -9.48 -9.46 8.23
C GLY A 119 -8.75 -8.60 7.18
N LEU A 120 -9.28 -7.42 6.85
CA LEU A 120 -8.81 -6.53 5.77
C LEU A 120 -8.43 -5.12 6.27
N GLY A 121 -7.90 -5.02 7.49
CA GLY A 121 -7.30 -3.79 8.03
C GLY A 121 -5.97 -3.44 7.33
N THR A 122 -5.27 -2.44 7.86
CA THR A 122 -4.01 -1.92 7.29
C THR A 122 -2.92 -2.97 7.17
N ILE A 123 -2.81 -3.85 8.17
CA ILE A 123 -2.08 -5.10 8.04
C ILE A 123 -3.12 -6.19 7.85
N ALA A 124 -3.29 -6.67 6.63
CA ALA A 124 -4.34 -7.65 6.31
C ALA A 124 -4.06 -8.99 7.02
N ARG A 125 -5.09 -9.59 7.62
CA ARG A 125 -5.01 -10.95 8.19
C ARG A 125 -5.11 -12.01 7.09
N ILE A 126 -5.94 -11.74 6.09
CA ILE A 126 -6.33 -12.71 5.07
C ILE A 126 -6.21 -12.15 3.64
N VAL A 127 -6.05 -13.04 2.66
CA VAL A 127 -6.11 -12.73 1.22
C VAL A 127 -7.09 -13.64 0.48
N GLY A 128 -7.65 -13.12 -0.62
CA GLY A 128 -8.50 -13.87 -1.56
C GLY A 128 -9.63 -14.64 -0.85
N ASN A 129 -9.63 -15.96 -0.99
CA ASN A 129 -10.63 -16.87 -0.39
C ASN A 129 -10.43 -17.07 1.12
N ARG A 130 -10.26 -15.97 1.88
CA ARG A 130 -10.06 -15.95 3.34
C ARG A 130 -8.90 -16.80 3.86
N ARG A 131 -7.81 -16.88 3.10
CA ARG A 131 -6.61 -17.59 3.56
C ARG A 131 -5.76 -16.68 4.43
N GLU A 132 -5.32 -17.18 5.59
CA GLU A 132 -4.48 -16.43 6.51
C GLU A 132 -3.09 -16.17 5.92
N ILE A 133 -2.65 -14.92 6.04
CA ILE A 133 -1.36 -14.47 5.53
C ILE A 133 -0.22 -14.94 6.42
N TYR A 134 -0.42 -15.08 7.74
CA TYR A 134 0.65 -15.33 8.70
C TYR A 134 0.53 -16.72 9.34
N ARG A 135 1.67 -17.35 9.61
CA ARG A 135 1.74 -18.62 10.37
C ARG A 135 1.46 -18.46 11.86
N GLY A 136 1.64 -17.25 12.36
CA GLY A 136 1.52 -16.92 13.78
C GLY A 136 1.25 -15.43 13.96
N LYS A 137 1.22 -15.02 15.22
CA LYS A 137 0.96 -13.64 15.60
C LYS A 137 2.17 -12.74 15.31
N LEU A 138 1.90 -11.47 15.07
CA LEU A 138 2.88 -10.41 14.89
C LEU A 138 3.10 -9.67 16.22
N SER A 139 4.25 -9.03 16.36
CA SER A 139 4.43 -8.02 17.40
C SER A 139 3.83 -6.69 16.95
N PHE A 140 3.34 -5.86 17.89
CA PHE A 140 2.90 -4.50 17.53
C PHE A 140 4.04 -3.65 16.94
N ALA A 141 5.27 -3.86 17.41
CA ALA A 141 6.46 -3.20 16.86
C ALA A 141 6.68 -3.50 15.37
N GLU A 142 6.31 -4.69 14.89
CA GLU A 142 6.35 -5.01 13.47
C GLU A 142 5.33 -4.19 12.68
N ALA A 143 4.07 -4.09 13.15
CA ALA A 143 3.09 -3.24 12.49
C ALA A 143 3.53 -1.76 12.48
N GLU A 144 4.08 -1.27 13.59
CA GLU A 144 4.57 0.11 13.66
C GLU A 144 5.72 0.37 12.67
N ARG A 145 6.68 -0.55 12.56
CA ARG A 145 7.75 -0.47 11.55
C ARG A 145 7.18 -0.37 10.14
N ARG A 146 6.22 -1.23 9.81
CA ARG A 146 5.57 -1.24 8.48
C ARG A 146 4.80 0.06 8.19
N ILE A 147 4.01 0.52 9.15
CA ILE A 147 3.22 1.76 9.02
C ILE A 147 4.15 2.97 8.86
N ASN A 148 5.21 3.05 9.66
CA ASN A 148 6.18 4.14 9.58
C ASN A 148 7.05 4.08 8.32
N GLY A 149 7.39 2.88 7.85
CA GLY A 149 8.24 2.66 6.69
C GLY A 149 7.54 2.69 5.34
N VAL A 150 6.21 2.46 5.30
CA VAL A 150 5.45 2.33 4.03
C VAL A 150 4.25 3.27 4.00
N HIS A 151 3.33 3.16 4.96
CA HIS A 151 2.07 3.92 4.97
C HIS A 151 2.30 5.43 5.09
N LYS A 152 3.03 5.86 6.13
CA LYS A 152 3.27 7.28 6.39
C LYS A 152 4.04 7.97 5.26
N PRO A 153 5.11 7.37 4.69
CA PRO A 153 5.80 7.95 3.54
C PRO A 153 4.91 8.09 2.30
N TYR A 154 4.07 7.09 2.01
CA TYR A 154 3.09 7.19 0.92
C TYR A 154 2.16 8.38 1.09
N HIS A 155 1.56 8.50 2.27
CA HIS A 155 0.66 9.60 2.58
C HIS A 155 1.38 10.96 2.66
N HIS A 156 2.66 10.99 3.04
CA HIS A 156 3.47 12.20 2.98
C HIS A 156 3.66 12.67 1.53
N ALA A 157 4.07 11.77 0.63
CA ALA A 157 4.24 12.06 -0.79
C ALA A 157 2.92 12.52 -1.44
N LEU A 158 1.82 11.82 -1.15
CA LEU A 158 0.49 12.15 -1.66
C LEU A 158 0.02 13.54 -1.20
N ARG A 159 0.18 13.86 0.09
CA ARG A 159 -0.14 15.19 0.61
C ARG A 159 0.69 16.27 -0.05
N GLY A 160 1.97 16.02 -0.32
CA GLY A 160 2.83 16.96 -1.03
C GLY A 160 2.33 17.26 -2.44
N LEU A 161 1.93 16.22 -3.19
CA LEU A 161 1.34 16.35 -4.52
C LEU A 161 0.04 17.14 -4.52
N VAL A 162 -0.88 16.80 -3.62
CA VAL A 162 -2.17 17.49 -3.47
C VAL A 162 -1.96 18.95 -3.07
N ALA A 163 -1.06 19.23 -2.12
CA ALA A 163 -0.74 20.58 -1.70
C ALA A 163 -0.18 21.41 -2.86
N ARG A 164 0.72 20.85 -3.66
CA ARG A 164 1.30 21.51 -4.83
C ARG A 164 0.22 21.87 -5.87
N ALA A 165 -0.69 20.95 -6.17
CA ALA A 165 -1.82 21.20 -7.06
C ALA A 165 -2.72 22.33 -6.53
N ARG A 166 -3.12 22.25 -5.25
CA ARG A 166 -3.97 23.27 -4.61
C ARG A 166 -3.31 24.64 -4.57
N GLN A 167 -2.00 24.71 -4.33
CA GLN A 167 -1.27 25.98 -4.30
C GLN A 167 -1.27 26.67 -5.67
N HIS A 168 -1.17 25.90 -6.76
CA HIS A 168 -1.10 26.46 -8.11
C HIS A 168 -2.49 26.75 -8.72
N PHE A 169 -3.47 25.88 -8.45
CA PHE A 169 -4.79 25.93 -9.12
C PHE A 169 -5.95 26.30 -8.19
N GLY A 170 -5.73 26.41 -6.88
CA GLY A 170 -6.79 26.60 -5.88
C GLY A 170 -7.55 25.31 -5.52
N PHE A 171 -7.42 24.25 -6.31
CA PHE A 171 -8.04 22.94 -6.08
C PHE A 171 -7.14 21.78 -6.54
N CYS A 172 -7.53 20.55 -6.21
CA CYS A 172 -6.90 19.33 -6.68
C CYS A 172 -7.97 18.26 -6.88
N ILE A 173 -7.94 17.59 -8.02
CA ILE A 173 -8.64 16.34 -8.26
C ILE A 173 -7.67 15.22 -7.93
N LEU A 174 -8.09 14.27 -7.10
CA LEU A 174 -7.31 13.08 -6.77
C LEU A 174 -8.08 11.86 -7.27
N LEU A 175 -7.42 11.03 -8.08
CA LEU A 175 -7.95 9.76 -8.58
C LEU A 175 -7.14 8.60 -7.99
#